data_AF-Q47FJ3-F1
#
_entry.id   AF-Q47FJ3-F1
#
_cell.length_a   1.000
_cell.length_b   1.000
_cell.length_c   1.000
_cell.angle_alpha   90.00
_cell.angle_beta   90.00
_cell.angle_gamma   90.00
#
_symmetry.space_group_name_H-M   'P 1'
#
loop_
_entity.id
_entity.type
_entity.pdbx_description
1 polymer ?
#
loop_
_entity_poly.entity_id
_entity_poly.type
_entity_poly.pdbx_seq_one_letter_code
_entity_poly.pdbx_strand_id
1 'polypeptide(L)'
;MHVGNSAIDRLINYFDHHNWPLDLSENKVRARASVEEDPSNADVEIVLIERHRAIFGCQYSPRLAMAAFQTYFICYSVSKEGKSVSLLPERNGPASYSPSAMADELLGVNGSHFHVEPLADGGYTIDEFNSGDNEVIESYEEAINFGRYRAESDLVPTILNIEEQGPSFGLTAHEIKALISDLTECAYAEFEQAIKEAWDRRNVRDDD
;
A
#
# COMPACT_ATOMS: atom_id res chain seq x y z
N MET A 1 -35.95 11.40 20.45
CA MET A 1 -35.57 10.13 19.80
C MET A 1 -35.83 10.29 18.31
N HIS A 2 -34.80 10.52 17.51
CA HIS A 2 -34.95 10.40 16.06
C HIS A 2 -34.94 8.91 15.75
N VAL A 3 -36.10 8.37 15.37
CA VAL A 3 -36.14 7.09 14.68
C VAL A 3 -35.48 7.35 13.33
N GLY A 4 -34.22 6.95 13.22
CA GLY A 4 -33.49 7.07 11.98
C GLY A 4 -34.18 6.21 10.92
N ASN A 5 -34.77 6.85 9.91
CA ASN A 5 -35.55 6.18 8.87
C ASN A 5 -34.66 5.55 7.77
N SER A 6 -33.34 5.64 7.88
CA SER A 6 -32.41 5.08 6.90
C SER A 6 -32.05 3.62 7.21
N ALA A 7 -31.67 2.86 6.17
CA ALA A 7 -31.15 1.50 6.33
C ALA A 7 -29.92 1.45 7.26
N ILE A 8 -29.10 2.50 7.20
CA ILE A 8 -27.91 2.66 8.05
C ILE A 8 -28.32 2.76 9.52
N ASP A 9 -29.34 3.56 9.86
CA ASP A 9 -29.81 3.67 11.24
C ASP A 9 -30.43 2.38 11.75
N ARG A 10 -31.15 1.64 10.90
CA ARG A 10 -31.66 0.29 11.20
C ARG A 10 -30.52 -0.68 11.50
N LEU A 11 -29.44 -0.65 10.71
CA LEU A 11 -28.25 -1.48 10.92
C LEU A 11 -27.52 -1.14 12.23
N ILE A 12 -27.33 0.15 12.51
CA ILE A 12 -26.70 0.63 13.75
C ILE A 12 -27.51 0.16 14.95
N ASN A 13 -28.83 0.37 14.93
CA ASN A 13 -29.73 -0.08 15.98
C ASN A 13 -29.67 -1.61 16.17
N TYR A 14 -29.53 -2.38 15.09
CA TYR A 14 -29.35 -3.82 15.18
C TYR A 14 -28.05 -4.19 15.94
N PHE A 15 -26.92 -3.56 15.62
CA PHE A 15 -25.65 -3.81 16.31
C PHE A 15 -25.65 -3.40 17.79
N ASP A 16 -26.32 -2.31 18.13
CA ASP A 16 -26.46 -1.88 19.53
C ASP A 16 -27.19 -2.93 20.40
N HIS A 17 -28.07 -3.73 19.79
CA HIS A 17 -28.81 -4.78 20.48
C HIS A 17 -28.19 -6.18 20.35
N HIS A 18 -27.34 -6.42 19.35
CA HIS A 18 -26.80 -7.76 19.01
C HIS A 18 -25.27 -7.87 19.07
N ASN A 19 -24.61 -6.83 19.60
CA ASN A 19 -23.17 -6.60 19.60
C ASN A 19 -22.62 -6.13 18.25
N TRP A 20 -21.66 -5.21 18.35
CA TRP A 20 -20.90 -4.70 17.22
C TRP A 20 -19.89 -5.74 16.72
N PRO A 21 -19.69 -5.84 15.40
CA PRO A 21 -18.51 -6.52 14.85
C PRO A 21 -17.23 -5.86 15.39
N LEU A 22 -16.22 -6.67 15.70
CA LEU A 22 -15.01 -6.25 16.44
C LEU A 22 -14.29 -5.05 15.82
N ASP A 23 -14.36 -4.89 14.50
CA ASP A 23 -13.62 -3.90 13.73
C ASP A 23 -14.47 -2.73 13.21
N LEU A 24 -15.76 -2.70 13.58
CA LEU A 24 -16.72 -1.65 13.24
C LEU A 24 -17.09 -0.79 14.45
N SER A 25 -17.51 0.44 14.17
CA SER A 25 -18.10 1.35 15.14
C SER A 25 -19.13 2.23 14.45
N GLU A 26 -20.04 2.83 15.21
CA GLU A 26 -21.07 3.71 14.65
C GLU A 26 -20.47 4.81 13.77
N ASN A 27 -19.42 5.46 14.26
CA ASN A 27 -18.70 6.50 13.52
C ASN A 27 -18.14 5.97 12.18
N LYS A 28 -17.56 4.77 12.16
CA LYS A 28 -17.03 4.16 10.93
C LYS A 28 -18.16 3.84 9.95
N VAL A 29 -19.27 3.28 10.42
CA VAL A 29 -20.42 2.95 9.57
C VAL A 29 -20.99 4.22 8.96
N ARG A 30 -21.30 5.24 9.77
CA ARG A 30 -21.86 6.50 9.27
C ARG A 30 -20.94 7.21 8.28
N ALA A 31 -19.63 7.12 8.46
CA ALA A 31 -18.66 7.78 7.57
C ALA A 31 -18.43 7.04 6.24
N ARG A 32 -18.75 5.74 6.16
CA ARG A 32 -18.31 4.86 5.06
C ARG A 32 -19.42 4.02 4.44
N ALA A 33 -20.63 4.10 4.98
CA ALA A 33 -21.75 3.31 4.48
C ALA A 33 -22.46 4.02 3.32
N SER A 34 -22.79 3.23 2.29
CA SER A 34 -23.76 3.58 1.27
C SER A 34 -24.92 2.58 1.28
N VAL A 35 -26.02 2.93 0.62
CA VAL A 35 -27.23 2.09 0.55
C VAL A 35 -27.58 1.86 -0.91
N GLU A 36 -27.83 0.61 -1.26
CA GLU A 36 -28.36 0.18 -2.56
C GLU A 36 -29.69 -0.57 -2.35
N GLU A 37 -30.58 -0.54 -3.32
CA GLU A 37 -31.77 -1.41 -3.30
C GLU A 37 -31.41 -2.82 -3.80
N ASP A 38 -32.00 -3.86 -3.19
CA ASP A 38 -31.85 -5.21 -3.70
C ASP A 38 -32.76 -5.40 -4.94
N PRO A 39 -32.19 -5.64 -6.14
CA PRO A 39 -32.98 -5.79 -7.36
C PRO A 39 -33.90 -7.02 -7.33
N SER A 40 -33.63 -7.99 -6.46
CA SER A 40 -34.42 -9.21 -6.32
C SER A 40 -35.47 -9.13 -5.21
N ASN A 41 -35.39 -8.13 -4.32
CA ASN A 41 -36.29 -7.98 -3.19
C ASN A 41 -36.49 -6.52 -2.77
N ALA A 42 -37.63 -5.94 -3.17
CA ALA A 42 -37.97 -4.54 -2.90
C ALA A 42 -38.14 -4.18 -1.40
N ASP A 43 -38.32 -5.18 -0.53
CA ASP A 43 -38.49 -5.00 0.92
C ASP A 43 -37.15 -4.98 1.68
N VAL A 44 -36.04 -5.08 0.96
CA VAL A 44 -34.68 -5.13 1.50
C VAL A 44 -33.82 -4.03 0.89
N GLU A 45 -32.99 -3.44 1.73
CA GLU A 45 -31.92 -2.54 1.32
C GLU A 45 -30.58 -3.18 1.68
N ILE A 46 -29.58 -2.97 0.83
CA ILE A 46 -28.22 -3.43 1.05
C ILE A 46 -27.40 -2.26 1.56
N VAL A 47 -26.91 -2.37 2.79
CA VAL A 47 -25.95 -1.43 3.35
C VAL A 47 -24.54 -1.93 3.03
N LEU A 48 -23.78 -1.14 2.29
CA LEU A 48 -22.39 -1.40 1.92
C LEU A 48 -21.48 -0.56 2.79
N ILE A 49 -20.64 -1.19 3.62
CA ILE A 49 -19.67 -0.47 4.46
C ILE A 49 -18.29 -0.58 3.82
N GLU A 50 -17.76 0.53 3.35
CA GLU A 50 -16.44 0.59 2.71
C GLU A 50 -15.30 0.25 3.68
N ARG A 51 -14.41 -0.62 3.23
CA ARG A 51 -13.20 -1.07 3.91
C ARG A 51 -12.04 -1.14 2.93
N HIS A 52 -10.83 -1.15 3.48
CA HIS A 52 -9.60 -1.22 2.71
C HIS A 52 -8.73 -2.33 3.29
N ARG A 53 -8.12 -3.12 2.42
CA ARG A 53 -7.09 -4.11 2.77
C ARG A 53 -5.83 -3.82 1.98
N ALA A 54 -4.67 -3.94 2.60
CA ALA A 54 -3.41 -3.75 1.91
C ALA A 54 -3.18 -4.87 0.88
N ILE A 55 -2.46 -4.55 -0.19
CA ILE A 55 -2.16 -5.46 -1.30
C ILE A 55 -0.67 -5.37 -1.65
N PHE A 56 -0.16 -6.32 -2.43
CA PHE A 56 1.22 -6.35 -2.92
C PHE A 56 2.32 -6.29 -1.84
N GLY A 57 2.01 -6.75 -0.62
CA GLY A 57 2.95 -6.74 0.49
C GLY A 57 3.00 -5.44 1.30
N CYS A 58 2.27 -4.40 0.89
CA CYS A 58 2.12 -3.20 1.70
C CYS A 58 1.36 -3.50 2.99
N GLN A 59 1.50 -2.63 3.98
CA GLN A 59 0.99 -2.80 5.33
C GLN A 59 0.10 -1.65 5.76
N TYR A 60 -0.87 -1.96 6.62
CA TYR A 60 -1.64 -0.93 7.30
C TYR A 60 -0.87 -0.41 8.51
N SER A 61 -0.41 0.84 8.42
CA SER A 61 0.13 1.57 9.55
C SER A 61 -0.91 2.56 10.09
N PRO A 62 -1.33 2.46 11.36
CA PRO A 62 -2.30 3.38 11.93
C PRO A 62 -1.87 4.85 11.76
N ARG A 63 -2.78 5.67 11.24
CA ARG A 63 -2.59 7.12 10.96
C ARG A 63 -1.69 7.46 9.76
N LEU A 64 -1.18 6.47 9.03
CA LEU A 64 -0.51 6.68 7.75
C LEU A 64 -1.42 6.26 6.59
N ALA A 65 -1.23 6.89 5.44
CA ALA A 65 -1.86 6.43 4.20
C ALA A 65 -1.22 5.10 3.78
N MET A 66 -2.00 4.18 3.22
CA MET A 66 -1.47 2.93 2.67
C MET A 66 -0.93 3.19 1.26
N ALA A 67 0.25 2.66 0.95
CA ALA A 67 0.85 2.79 -0.37
C ALA A 67 0.05 2.06 -1.46
N ALA A 68 -0.50 0.88 -1.14
CA ALA A 68 -1.39 0.14 -2.02
C ALA A 68 -2.49 -0.57 -1.23
N PHE A 69 -3.74 -0.46 -1.70
CA PHE A 69 -4.88 -1.13 -1.08
C PHE A 69 -5.97 -1.48 -2.09
N GLN A 70 -6.77 -2.50 -1.76
CA GLN A 70 -8.04 -2.80 -2.41
C GLN A 70 -9.20 -2.35 -1.52
N THR A 71 -10.11 -1.57 -2.09
CA THR A 71 -11.41 -1.29 -1.48
C THR A 71 -12.28 -2.53 -1.56
N TYR A 72 -12.97 -2.85 -0.47
CA TYR A 72 -14.00 -3.90 -0.43
C TYR A 72 -15.15 -3.45 0.46
N PHE A 73 -16.32 -4.03 0.27
CA PHE A 73 -17.52 -3.67 1.00
C PHE A 73 -17.99 -4.84 1.85
N ILE A 74 -18.18 -4.59 3.15
CA ILE A 74 -18.94 -5.48 4.01
C ILE A 74 -20.41 -5.18 3.76
N CYS A 75 -21.15 -6.20 3.33
CA CYS A 75 -22.51 -6.05 2.84
C CYS A 75 -23.51 -6.59 3.87
N TYR A 76 -24.51 -5.80 4.24
CA TYR A 76 -25.62 -6.26 5.07
C TYR A 76 -26.94 -6.07 4.33
N SER A 77 -27.78 -7.10 4.28
CA SER A 77 -29.19 -6.91 3.94
C SER A 77 -29.95 -6.43 5.17
N VAL A 78 -30.74 -5.38 5.00
CA VAL A 78 -31.53 -4.74 6.05
C VAL A 78 -32.97 -4.66 5.57
N SER A 79 -33.88 -5.30 6.31
CA SER A 79 -35.32 -5.18 6.01
C SER A 79 -35.78 -3.73 6.18
N LYS A 80 -36.58 -3.22 5.25
CA LYS A 80 -37.19 -1.88 5.34
C LYS A 80 -38.09 -1.73 6.58
N GLU A 81 -38.69 -2.83 7.02
CA GLU A 81 -39.49 -2.89 8.26
C GLU A 81 -38.63 -3.01 9.54
N GLY A 82 -37.30 -3.13 9.41
CA GLY A 82 -36.36 -3.25 10.53
C GLY A 82 -36.42 -4.61 11.26
N LYS A 83 -37.06 -5.62 10.67
CA LYS A 83 -37.29 -6.93 11.31
C LYS A 83 -36.09 -7.86 11.27
N SER A 84 -35.22 -7.70 10.28
CA SER A 84 -34.07 -8.58 10.07
C SER A 84 -32.89 -7.83 9.48
N VAL A 85 -31.71 -8.27 9.89
CA VAL A 85 -30.42 -7.90 9.32
C VAL A 85 -29.64 -9.20 9.08
N SER A 86 -29.06 -9.36 7.89
CA SER A 86 -28.22 -10.52 7.57
C SER A 86 -26.93 -10.08 6.88
N LEU A 87 -25.82 -10.73 7.24
CA LEU A 87 -24.54 -10.54 6.56
C LEU A 87 -24.59 -11.21 5.18
N LEU A 88 -24.18 -10.48 4.15
CA LEU A 88 -24.03 -10.96 2.78
C LEU A 88 -22.53 -11.16 2.46
N PRO A 89 -22.20 -11.89 1.37
CA PRO A 89 -20.83 -11.95 0.88
C PRO A 89 -20.22 -10.57 0.62
N GLU A 90 -18.93 -10.44 0.87
CA GLU A 90 -18.18 -9.22 0.57
C GLU A 90 -18.25 -8.90 -0.92
N ARG A 91 -18.23 -7.61 -1.25
CA ARG A 91 -18.11 -7.14 -2.63
C ARG A 91 -16.75 -6.49 -2.83
N ASN A 92 -16.01 -6.92 -3.84
CA ASN A 92 -14.74 -6.28 -4.21
C ASN A 92 -15.01 -4.93 -4.86
N GLY A 93 -14.19 -3.95 -4.49
CA GLY A 93 -14.10 -2.63 -5.09
C GLY A 93 -12.78 -2.43 -5.83
N PRO A 94 -12.48 -1.19 -6.23
CA PRO A 94 -11.27 -0.87 -6.98
C PRO A 94 -10.00 -1.04 -6.13
N ALA A 95 -8.88 -1.28 -6.82
CA ALA A 95 -7.54 -1.15 -6.25
C ALA A 95 -7.01 0.28 -6.45
N SER A 96 -6.24 0.76 -5.48
CA SER A 96 -5.53 2.02 -5.53
C SER A 96 -4.09 1.80 -5.07
N TYR A 97 -3.15 2.44 -5.76
CA TYR A 97 -1.72 2.30 -5.48
C TYR A 97 -0.98 3.58 -5.84
N SER A 98 0.12 3.83 -5.14
CA SER A 98 1.07 4.90 -5.39
C SER A 98 2.46 4.28 -5.58
N PRO A 99 2.99 4.21 -6.81
CA PRO A 99 4.29 3.59 -7.07
C PRO A 99 5.42 4.18 -6.22
N SER A 100 5.42 5.50 -6.00
CA SER A 100 6.41 6.17 -5.14
C SER A 100 6.28 5.77 -3.67
N ALA A 101 5.07 5.77 -3.12
CA ALA A 101 4.85 5.33 -1.74
C ALA A 101 5.15 3.83 -1.57
N MET A 102 4.91 3.02 -2.61
CA MET A 102 5.25 1.60 -2.61
C MET A 102 6.76 1.40 -2.63
N ALA A 103 7.50 2.15 -3.45
CA ALA A 103 8.97 2.11 -3.48
C ALA A 103 9.54 2.43 -2.09
N ASP A 104 9.06 3.51 -1.47
CA ASP A 104 9.48 3.91 -0.12
C ASP A 104 9.17 2.83 0.93
N GLU A 105 7.92 2.36 0.97
CA GLU A 105 7.46 1.39 1.99
C GLU A 105 8.11 0.01 1.84
N LEU A 106 8.23 -0.49 0.62
CA LEU A 106 8.65 -1.88 0.36
C LEU A 106 10.17 -2.04 0.29
N LEU A 107 10.88 -1.03 -0.22
CA LEU A 107 12.34 -1.07 -0.31
C LEU A 107 13.00 -0.44 0.92
N GLY A 108 12.24 0.32 1.71
CA GLY A 108 12.77 1.02 2.87
C GLY A 108 13.87 2.01 2.46
N VAL A 109 13.78 2.66 1.29
CA VAL A 109 14.86 3.49 0.74
C VAL A 109 15.19 4.68 1.64
N ASN A 110 14.20 5.20 2.36
CA ASN A 110 14.42 6.19 3.42
C ASN A 110 15.32 5.68 4.57
N GLY A 111 15.55 4.37 4.66
CA GLY A 111 16.53 3.70 5.52
C GLY A 111 17.68 3.01 4.76
N SER A 112 17.74 3.10 3.43
CA SER A 112 18.90 2.65 2.65
C SER A 112 20.03 3.66 2.82
N HIS A 113 21.00 3.29 3.65
CA HIS A 113 22.19 4.07 3.85
C HIS A 113 23.27 3.54 2.91
N PHE A 114 23.58 4.34 1.89
CA PHE A 114 24.79 4.16 1.11
C PHE A 114 25.95 4.83 1.83
N HIS A 115 27.08 4.15 1.84
CA HIS A 115 28.34 4.72 2.26
C HIS A 115 29.33 4.66 1.12
N VAL A 116 30.14 5.70 0.95
CA VAL A 116 31.15 5.76 -0.10
C VAL A 116 32.46 6.22 0.53
N GLU A 117 33.48 5.36 0.49
CA GLU A 117 34.80 5.65 1.05
C GLU A 117 35.89 5.66 -0.03
N PRO A 118 36.82 6.62 0.00
CA PRO A 118 37.95 6.63 -0.91
C PRO A 118 38.96 5.51 -0.56
N LEU A 119 39.47 4.85 -1.60
CA LEU A 119 40.54 3.86 -1.51
C LEU A 119 41.93 4.47 -1.73
N ALA A 120 42.97 3.78 -1.25
CA ALA A 120 44.35 4.26 -1.31
C ALA A 120 44.91 4.37 -2.74
N ASP A 121 44.33 3.64 -3.70
CA ASP A 121 44.73 3.62 -5.12
C ASP A 121 43.98 4.65 -5.97
N GLY A 122 43.07 5.43 -5.37
CA GLY A 122 42.30 6.48 -6.04
C GLY A 122 40.89 6.05 -6.49
N GLY A 123 40.49 4.79 -6.23
CA GLY A 123 39.11 4.33 -6.36
C GLY A 123 38.24 4.66 -5.15
N TYR A 124 37.04 4.10 -5.10
CA TYR A 124 36.13 4.15 -3.97
C TYR A 124 35.55 2.77 -3.68
N THR A 125 35.15 2.53 -2.44
CA THR A 125 34.22 1.45 -2.09
C THR A 125 32.85 2.06 -1.85
N ILE A 126 31.81 1.44 -2.40
CA ILE A 126 30.41 1.73 -2.08
C ILE A 126 29.83 0.55 -1.32
N ASP A 127 29.14 0.84 -0.22
CA ASP A 127 28.49 -0.15 0.63
C ASP A 127 27.00 0.21 0.81
N GLU A 128 26.12 -0.78 0.76
CA GLU A 128 24.71 -0.63 1.13
C GLU A 128 24.46 -1.31 2.48
N PHE A 129 24.08 -0.53 3.49
CA PHE A 129 24.05 -1.00 4.89
C PHE A 129 23.06 -2.15 5.15
N ASN A 130 21.93 -2.23 4.44
CA ASN A 130 20.90 -3.22 4.77
C ASN A 130 21.22 -4.62 4.24
N SER A 131 21.81 -4.72 3.06
CA SER A 131 22.26 -5.98 2.44
C SER A 131 23.66 -6.38 2.87
N GLY A 132 24.51 -5.41 3.22
CA GLY A 132 25.94 -5.63 3.45
C GLY A 132 26.74 -5.85 2.17
N ASP A 133 26.12 -5.63 1.00
CA ASP A 133 26.80 -5.70 -0.29
C ASP A 133 27.70 -4.48 -0.48
N ASN A 134 28.86 -4.74 -1.09
CA ASN A 134 29.85 -3.72 -1.40
C ASN A 134 30.49 -3.96 -2.76
N GLU A 135 30.94 -2.87 -3.37
CA GLU A 135 31.63 -2.90 -4.66
C GLU A 135 32.73 -1.84 -4.72
N VAL A 136 33.80 -2.14 -5.45
CA VAL A 136 34.84 -1.16 -5.79
C VAL A 136 34.41 -0.44 -7.05
N ILE A 137 34.35 0.89 -6.98
CA ILE A 137 33.90 1.76 -8.06
C ILE A 137 34.93 2.86 -8.33
N GLU A 138 35.05 3.30 -9.57
CA GLU A 138 35.98 4.34 -10.02
C GLU A 138 35.27 5.67 -10.30
N SER A 139 33.93 5.66 -10.41
CA SER A 139 33.17 6.83 -10.83
C SER A 139 31.78 6.93 -10.19
N TYR A 140 31.21 8.14 -10.26
CA TYR A 140 29.83 8.36 -9.84
C TYR A 140 28.81 7.58 -10.70
N GLU A 141 29.12 7.37 -11.98
CA GLU A 141 28.25 6.60 -12.87
C GLU A 141 28.20 5.12 -12.45
N GLU A 142 29.34 4.56 -12.04
CA GLU A 142 29.40 3.21 -11.47
C GLU A 142 28.64 3.12 -10.13
N ALA A 143 28.73 4.15 -9.27
CA ALA A 143 27.92 4.23 -8.07
C ALA A 143 26.42 4.14 -8.39
N ILE A 144 25.95 4.92 -9.38
CA ILE A 144 24.55 4.92 -9.80
C ILE A 144 24.12 3.55 -10.35
N ASN A 145 24.98 2.90 -11.13
CA ASN A 145 24.70 1.56 -11.66
C ASN A 145 24.60 0.52 -10.53
N PHE A 146 25.46 0.60 -9.50
CA PHE A 146 25.34 -0.22 -8.29
C PHE A 146 23.96 -0.01 -7.63
N GLY A 147 23.53 1.23 -7.44
CA GLY A 147 22.21 1.55 -6.89
C GLY A 147 21.05 0.97 -7.68
N ARG A 148 21.09 1.08 -9.02
CA ARG A 148 20.05 0.53 -9.88
C ARG A 148 19.99 -1.00 -9.82
N TYR A 149 21.14 -1.65 -9.83
CA TYR A 149 21.22 -3.10 -9.66
C TYR A 149 20.61 -3.54 -8.32
N ARG A 150 20.89 -2.81 -7.22
CA ARG A 150 20.29 -3.05 -5.92
C ARG A 150 18.77 -2.87 -5.94
N ALA A 151 18.28 -1.76 -6.48
CA ALA A 151 16.86 -1.48 -6.61
C ALA A 151 16.13 -2.59 -7.40
N GLU A 152 16.71 -3.06 -8.51
CA GLU A 152 16.15 -4.19 -9.28
C GLU A 152 16.07 -5.46 -8.43
N SER A 153 17.16 -5.82 -7.77
CA SER A 153 17.25 -7.02 -6.94
C SER A 153 16.20 -7.00 -5.82
N ASP A 154 16.06 -5.86 -5.13
CA ASP A 154 15.14 -5.71 -4.01
C ASP A 154 13.67 -5.63 -4.47
N LEU A 155 13.41 -5.19 -5.71
CA LEU A 155 12.08 -5.17 -6.31
C LEU A 155 11.59 -6.54 -6.81
N VAL A 156 12.47 -7.51 -7.09
CA VAL A 156 12.08 -8.81 -7.67
C VAL A 156 10.90 -9.47 -6.92
N PRO A 157 10.91 -9.61 -5.58
CA PRO A 157 9.80 -10.23 -4.86
C PRO A 157 8.47 -9.48 -5.04
N THR A 158 8.53 -8.16 -5.06
CA THR A 158 7.37 -7.28 -5.23
C THR A 158 6.82 -7.37 -6.65
N ILE A 159 7.69 -7.37 -7.66
CA ILE A 159 7.31 -7.53 -9.08
C ILE A 159 6.57 -8.86 -9.27
N LEU A 160 7.13 -9.97 -8.77
CA LEU A 160 6.49 -11.28 -8.86
C LEU A 160 5.12 -11.29 -8.18
N ASN A 161 5.00 -10.65 -7.01
CA ASN A 161 3.74 -10.52 -6.30
C ASN A 161 2.69 -9.70 -7.09
N ILE A 162 3.11 -8.59 -7.72
CA ILE A 162 2.25 -7.77 -8.58
C ILE A 162 1.77 -8.57 -9.80
N GLU A 163 2.66 -9.32 -10.46
CA GLU A 163 2.31 -10.15 -11.61
C GLU A 163 1.34 -11.28 -11.25
N GLU A 164 1.55 -11.93 -10.10
CA GLU A 164 0.71 -13.04 -9.64
C GLU A 164 -0.66 -12.58 -9.14
N GLN A 165 -0.69 -11.53 -8.30
CA GLN A 165 -1.92 -11.10 -7.63
C GLN A 165 -2.68 -10.00 -8.38
N GLY A 166 -2.03 -9.24 -9.25
CA GLY A 166 -2.62 -8.11 -9.97
C GLY A 166 -3.97 -8.43 -10.63
N PRO A 167 -4.11 -9.57 -11.36
CA PRO A 167 -5.39 -9.93 -11.97
C PRO A 167 -6.52 -10.15 -10.95
N SER A 168 -6.20 -10.66 -9.75
CA SER A 168 -7.19 -10.86 -8.68
C SER A 168 -7.74 -9.56 -8.10
N PHE A 169 -6.98 -8.46 -8.25
CA PHE A 169 -7.38 -7.12 -7.88
C PHE A 169 -8.01 -6.34 -9.06
N GLY A 170 -8.24 -7.01 -10.19
CA GLY A 170 -8.90 -6.44 -11.36
C GLY A 170 -7.98 -5.66 -12.30
N LEU A 171 -6.65 -5.74 -12.12
CA LEU A 171 -5.71 -5.08 -13.02
C LEU A 171 -5.57 -5.88 -14.32
N THR A 172 -5.55 -5.16 -15.43
CA THR A 172 -5.21 -5.70 -16.75
C THR A 172 -3.71 -5.93 -16.88
N ALA A 173 -3.30 -6.75 -17.85
CA ALA A 173 -1.89 -6.96 -18.15
C ALA A 173 -1.15 -5.67 -18.53
N HIS A 174 -1.86 -4.67 -19.07
CA HIS A 174 -1.26 -3.37 -19.38
C HIS A 174 -1.02 -2.55 -18.11
N GLU A 175 -2.00 -2.51 -17.20
CA GLU A 175 -1.87 -1.81 -15.91
C GLU A 175 -0.81 -2.46 -15.01
N ILE A 176 -0.70 -3.79 -15.01
CA ILE A 176 0.37 -4.51 -14.29
C ILE A 176 1.75 -4.07 -14.81
N LYS A 177 1.94 -4.03 -16.13
CA LYS A 177 3.21 -3.58 -16.73
C LYS A 177 3.50 -2.12 -16.44
N ALA A 178 2.49 -1.25 -16.50
CA ALA A 178 2.65 0.16 -16.18
C ALA A 178 3.05 0.35 -14.71
N LEU A 179 2.36 -0.32 -13.78
CA LEU A 179 2.70 -0.29 -12.36
C LEU A 179 4.13 -0.77 -12.09
N ILE A 180 4.56 -1.88 -12.68
CA ILE A 180 5.93 -2.38 -12.53
C ILE A 180 6.95 -1.36 -13.07
N SER A 181 6.68 -0.76 -14.23
CA SER A 181 7.53 0.27 -14.82
C SER A 181 7.65 1.48 -13.89
N ASP A 182 6.51 2.03 -13.46
CA ASP A 182 6.46 3.22 -12.61
C ASP A 182 7.13 2.96 -11.25
N LEU A 183 6.92 1.78 -10.67
CA LEU A 183 7.54 1.37 -9.41
C LEU A 183 9.07 1.27 -9.57
N THR A 184 9.53 0.69 -10.67
CA THR A 184 10.96 0.56 -10.97
C THR A 184 11.62 1.93 -11.14
N GLU A 185 10.97 2.84 -11.88
CA GLU A 185 11.46 4.22 -12.04
C GLU A 185 11.50 4.98 -10.71
N CYS A 186 10.48 4.82 -9.86
CA CYS A 186 10.48 5.41 -8.52
C CYS A 186 11.63 4.86 -7.67
N ALA A 187 11.83 3.54 -7.67
CA ALA A 187 12.91 2.91 -6.91
C ALA A 187 14.29 3.39 -7.38
N TYR A 188 14.53 3.50 -8.68
CA TYR A 188 15.77 4.07 -9.21
C TYR A 188 15.97 5.50 -8.74
N ALA A 189 14.96 6.36 -8.84
CA ALA A 189 15.07 7.75 -8.43
C ALA A 189 15.47 7.88 -6.95
N GLU A 190 14.87 7.07 -6.07
CA GLU A 190 15.18 7.07 -4.64
C GLU A 190 16.62 6.59 -4.35
N PHE A 191 17.04 5.47 -4.97
CA PHE A 191 18.40 4.96 -4.82
C PHE A 191 19.46 5.93 -5.38
N GLU A 192 19.20 6.52 -6.54
CA GLU A 192 20.08 7.53 -7.15
C GLU A 192 20.23 8.76 -6.25
N GLN A 193 19.14 9.21 -5.62
CA GLN A 193 19.19 10.32 -4.68
C GLN A 193 20.00 9.97 -3.43
N ALA A 194 19.82 8.78 -2.85
CA ALA A 194 20.58 8.33 -1.69
C ALA A 194 22.09 8.21 -2.01
N ILE A 195 22.43 7.69 -3.19
CA ILE A 195 23.81 7.58 -3.66
C ILE A 195 24.43 8.94 -3.90
N LYS A 196 23.68 9.87 -4.50
CA LYS A 196 24.14 11.26 -4.66
C LYS A 196 24.53 11.89 -3.33
N GLU A 197 23.69 11.70 -2.31
CA GLU A 197 23.95 12.23 -0.97
C GLU A 197 25.15 11.55 -0.30
N ALA A 198 25.33 10.25 -0.46
CA ALA A 198 26.50 9.52 0.04
C ALA A 198 27.78 9.98 -0.68
N TRP A 199 27.69 10.10 -2.01
CA TRP A 199 28.79 10.57 -2.85
C TRP A 199 29.22 11.98 -2.45
N ASP A 200 28.31 12.92 -2.30
CA ASP A 200 28.64 14.29 -1.90
C ASP A 200 29.28 14.36 -0.49
N ARG A 201 28.98 13.39 0.38
CA ARG A 201 29.55 13.28 1.74
C ARG A 201 30.88 12.51 1.82
N ARG A 202 31.31 11.79 0.78
CA ARG A 202 32.47 10.86 0.78
C ARG A 202 33.81 11.40 1.31
N ASN A 203 33.99 12.72 1.32
CA ASN A 203 35.23 13.38 1.77
C ASN A 203 35.05 14.21 3.06
N VAL A 204 33.86 14.19 3.65
CA VAL A 204 33.61 14.82 4.95
C VAL A 204 34.18 13.86 5.99
N ARG A 205 35.35 14.19 6.54
CA ARG A 205 35.89 13.48 7.68
C ARG A 205 34.97 13.73 8.88
N ASP A 206 34.53 12.65 9.52
CA ASP A 206 34.04 12.69 10.90
C ASP A 206 35.23 13.04 11.81
N ASP A 207 35.57 14.33 11.86
CA ASP A 207 36.45 14.88 12.88
C ASP A 207 35.61 15.06 14.16
N ASP A 208 35.38 13.97 14.90
CA ASP A 208 34.91 13.96 16.30
C ASP A 208 35.75 12.98 17.16
#